data_AF-A0A442R1G7-F1
#
_entry.id   AF-A0A442R1G7-F1
#
_cell.length_a   1.000
_cell.length_b   1.000
_cell.length_c   1.000
_cell.angle_alpha   90.00
_cell.angle_beta   90.00
_cell.angle_gamma   90.00
#
_symmetry.space_group_name_H-M   'P 1'
#
loop_
_entity.id
_entity.type
_entity.pdbx_description
1 polymer ?
#
loop_
_entity_poly.entity_id
_entity_poly.type
_entity_poly.pdbx_seq_one_letter_code
_entity_poly.pdbx_strand_id
1 'polypeptide(L)'
;MPAEIRTARASDVDDLAVIEKAVFATDRISRRSFRQLIERESAELLVAENDGRVAGYAVVLFRKGSGVARLYSIAIGPFFGGLGIGRMLLASAEETAFKHDRMMLRLEVREDNSRAIRIYEQSGYRKIGREPGYYEDGATALRYEKTLRGDIPVATKVPFYQQTCEFTCGPCCLMMAMANFDPGFVPDPVMEIRLWREATTVFMMSGPGGCEPFGLAVAGHESGLSAEIYVSFHGALFLQSVRSQDKRRVMELAQVDFRRRAERYGIPVNYRPFAIDDIRTAIAEGKLVLVLISGFLMFGKKVPHWVLAIGDDGDHILIHDPWVEDERQETILDAANIPVPYGIFMNMAQFGRDGLRAAITLGKRDRQ
;
A
#
# COMPACT_ATOMS: atom_id res chain seq x y z
N MET A 1 32.65 12.23 -16.55
CA MET A 1 31.56 13.08 -15.98
C MET A 1 30.72 12.22 -15.02
N PRO A 2 29.83 12.74 -14.15
CA PRO A 2 28.90 11.85 -13.45
C PRO A 2 28.08 11.08 -14.49
N ALA A 3 27.77 9.81 -14.22
CA ALA A 3 26.97 8.99 -15.12
C ALA A 3 25.56 9.59 -15.26
N GLU A 4 24.99 9.56 -16.46
CA GLU A 4 23.63 10.05 -16.75
C GLU A 4 22.69 8.85 -16.94
N ILE A 5 21.47 8.92 -16.38
CA ILE A 5 20.46 7.88 -16.58
C ILE A 5 19.49 8.31 -17.68
N ARG A 6 19.24 7.43 -18.64
CA ARG A 6 18.26 7.64 -19.71
C ARG A 6 17.55 6.34 -20.10
N THR A 7 16.39 6.46 -20.76
CA THR A 7 15.75 5.33 -21.44
C THR A 7 16.67 4.80 -22.55
N ALA A 8 16.71 3.47 -22.66
CA ALA A 8 17.50 2.77 -23.67
C ALA A 8 16.92 2.94 -25.06
N ARG A 9 17.82 2.88 -26.05
CA ARG A 9 17.52 3.00 -27.47
C ARG A 9 17.96 1.72 -28.18
N ALA A 10 17.41 1.47 -29.37
CA ALA A 10 17.78 0.31 -30.17
C ALA A 10 19.31 0.22 -30.45
N SER A 11 20.00 1.37 -30.51
CA SER A 11 21.46 1.45 -30.68
C SER A 11 22.25 0.90 -29.48
N ASP A 12 21.66 0.83 -28.29
CA ASP A 12 22.35 0.38 -27.06
C ASP A 12 22.43 -1.15 -26.96
N VAL A 13 21.71 -1.90 -27.81
CA VAL A 13 21.56 -3.36 -27.70
C VAL A 13 22.88 -4.12 -27.75
N ASP A 14 23.84 -3.64 -28.56
CA ASP A 14 25.15 -4.29 -28.64
C ASP A 14 25.93 -4.14 -27.33
N ASP A 15 25.94 -2.95 -26.73
CA ASP A 15 26.58 -2.70 -25.44
C ASP A 15 25.89 -3.44 -24.29
N LEU A 16 24.55 -3.44 -24.28
CA LEU A 16 23.74 -4.20 -23.32
C LEU A 16 24.10 -5.69 -23.34
N ALA A 17 24.20 -6.28 -24.53
CA ALA A 17 24.56 -7.69 -24.67
C ALA A 17 26.01 -8.00 -24.23
N VAL A 18 26.93 -7.04 -24.39
CA VAL A 18 28.30 -7.16 -23.88
C VAL A 18 28.31 -7.16 -22.35
N ILE A 19 27.59 -6.22 -21.72
CA ILE A 19 27.44 -6.16 -20.26
C ILE A 19 26.79 -7.45 -19.74
N GLU A 20 25.69 -7.89 -20.35
CA GLU A 20 24.96 -9.09 -19.96
C GLU A 20 25.86 -10.32 -19.91
N LYS A 21 26.63 -10.53 -20.98
CA LYS A 21 27.56 -11.67 -21.09
C LYS A 21 28.69 -11.60 -20.06
N ALA A 22 29.12 -10.39 -19.71
CA ALA A 22 30.20 -10.18 -18.75
C ALA A 22 29.74 -10.32 -17.28
N VAL A 23 28.48 -9.97 -16.98
CA VAL A 23 27.95 -9.93 -15.61
C VAL A 23 27.30 -11.26 -15.21
N PHE A 24 26.56 -11.92 -16.11
CA PHE A 24 25.81 -13.13 -15.78
C PHE A 24 26.40 -14.38 -16.43
N ALA A 25 26.42 -15.49 -15.68
CA ALA A 25 26.85 -16.79 -16.18
C ALA A 25 25.71 -17.54 -16.91
N THR A 26 24.50 -17.48 -16.35
CA THR A 26 23.25 -18.14 -16.81
C THR A 26 22.13 -17.10 -16.95
N ASP A 27 20.92 -17.53 -17.36
CA ASP A 27 19.70 -16.70 -17.36
C ASP A 27 19.80 -15.38 -18.13
N ARG A 28 20.65 -15.35 -19.18
CA ARG A 28 21.00 -14.12 -19.88
C ARG A 28 19.86 -13.60 -20.75
N ILE A 29 19.68 -12.28 -20.74
CA ILE A 29 18.84 -11.56 -21.68
C ILE A 29 19.50 -11.57 -23.07
N SER A 30 18.84 -12.18 -24.04
CA SER A 30 19.34 -12.21 -25.42
C SER A 30 19.24 -10.82 -26.08
N ARG A 31 20.04 -10.56 -27.13
CA ARG A 31 19.91 -9.35 -27.98
C ARG A 31 18.48 -9.14 -28.49
N ARG A 32 17.81 -10.23 -28.87
CA ARG A 32 16.40 -10.19 -29.31
C ARG A 32 15.50 -9.75 -28.15
N SER A 33 15.70 -10.29 -26.97
CA SER A 33 14.95 -9.94 -25.76
C SER A 33 15.17 -8.47 -25.37
N PHE A 34 16.40 -7.95 -25.46
CA PHE A 34 16.67 -6.53 -25.24
C PHE A 34 15.89 -5.62 -26.20
N ARG A 35 15.89 -5.92 -27.52
CA ARG A 35 15.07 -5.16 -28.49
C ARG A 35 13.59 -5.19 -28.12
N GLN A 36 13.07 -6.37 -27.78
CA GLN A 36 11.68 -6.52 -27.36
C GLN A 36 11.37 -5.74 -26.08
N LEU A 37 12.29 -5.69 -25.12
CA LEU A 37 12.11 -4.93 -23.88
C LEU A 37 12.13 -3.42 -24.13
N ILE A 38 12.96 -2.93 -25.05
CA ILE A 38 13.02 -1.51 -25.43
C ILE A 38 11.72 -1.06 -26.11
N GLU A 39 11.09 -1.92 -26.91
CA GLU A 39 9.87 -1.59 -27.66
C GLU A 39 8.57 -1.81 -26.87
N ARG A 40 8.63 -2.45 -25.70
CA ARG A 40 7.45 -2.94 -24.98
C ARG A 40 6.92 -1.92 -23.99
N GLU A 41 5.69 -1.45 -24.20
CA GLU A 41 4.99 -0.51 -23.30
C GLU A 41 4.88 -0.95 -21.83
N SER A 42 4.90 -2.27 -21.58
CA SER A 42 4.83 -2.83 -20.23
C SER A 42 6.22 -3.11 -19.62
N ALA A 43 7.26 -2.46 -20.14
CA ALA A 43 8.62 -2.52 -19.65
C ALA A 43 9.29 -1.14 -19.82
N GLU A 44 10.16 -0.77 -18.89
CA GLU A 44 11.09 0.34 -19.07
C GLU A 44 12.52 -0.21 -18.94
N LEU A 45 13.37 0.10 -19.92
CA LEU A 45 14.79 -0.24 -19.87
C LEU A 45 15.60 1.03 -19.75
N LEU A 46 16.26 1.20 -18.60
CA LEU A 46 17.11 2.32 -18.28
C LEU A 46 18.57 1.95 -18.53
N VAL A 47 19.36 2.88 -19.06
CA VAL A 47 20.81 2.76 -19.15
C VAL A 47 21.49 3.88 -18.39
N ALA A 48 22.60 3.54 -17.76
CA ALA A 48 23.55 4.52 -17.23
C ALA A 48 24.63 4.75 -18.29
N GLU A 49 24.77 5.97 -18.76
CA GLU A 49 25.81 6.37 -19.69
C GLU A 49 26.96 7.07 -18.95
N ASN A 50 28.19 6.62 -19.17
CA ASN A 50 29.38 7.26 -18.64
C ASN A 50 30.40 7.45 -19.77
N ASP A 51 30.75 8.71 -20.03
CA ASP A 51 31.71 9.12 -21.07
C ASP A 51 31.35 8.53 -22.47
N GLY A 52 30.06 8.60 -22.83
CA GLY A 52 29.55 8.17 -24.14
C GLY A 52 29.39 6.65 -24.30
N ARG A 53 29.50 5.87 -23.23
CA ARG A 53 29.34 4.41 -23.24
C ARG A 53 28.31 3.96 -22.23
N VAL A 54 27.56 2.91 -22.56
CA VAL A 54 26.68 2.25 -21.60
C VAL A 54 27.53 1.59 -20.51
N ALA A 55 27.37 2.05 -19.28
CA ALA A 55 28.07 1.58 -18.09
C ALA A 55 27.25 0.54 -17.31
N GLY A 56 25.94 0.49 -17.51
CA GLY A 56 25.03 -0.44 -16.85
C GLY A 56 23.60 -0.22 -17.31
N TYR A 57 22.69 -1.10 -16.89
CA TYR A 57 21.27 -1.00 -17.21
C TYR A 57 20.39 -1.54 -16.07
N ALA A 58 19.11 -1.15 -16.09
CA ALA A 58 18.05 -1.71 -15.27
C ALA A 58 16.79 -1.95 -16.12
N VAL A 59 16.10 -3.07 -15.90
CA VAL A 59 14.84 -3.41 -16.56
C VAL A 59 13.73 -3.45 -15.52
N VAL A 60 12.71 -2.62 -15.68
CA VAL A 60 11.51 -2.60 -14.85
C VAL A 60 10.34 -3.15 -15.67
N LEU A 61 9.57 -4.08 -15.11
CA LEU A 61 8.40 -4.65 -15.76
C LEU A 61 7.12 -4.23 -15.04
N PHE A 62 6.11 -3.91 -15.85
CA PHE A 62 4.79 -3.52 -15.39
C PHE A 62 3.77 -4.59 -15.75
N ARG A 63 2.95 -4.97 -14.77
CA ARG A 63 1.79 -5.85 -15.00
C ARG A 63 0.52 -5.01 -14.93
N LYS A 64 -0.33 -5.11 -15.96
CA LYS A 64 -1.63 -4.43 -15.99
C LYS A 64 -2.46 -4.81 -14.76
N GLY A 65 -3.01 -3.81 -14.09
CA GLY A 65 -3.83 -3.98 -12.87
C GLY A 65 -3.04 -4.32 -11.60
N SER A 66 -1.71 -4.29 -11.63
CA SER A 66 -0.84 -4.51 -10.46
C SER A 66 -0.37 -3.18 -9.88
N GLY A 67 -0.49 -2.99 -8.56
CA GLY A 67 0.20 -1.90 -7.86
C GLY A 67 1.70 -2.16 -7.65
N VAL A 68 2.20 -3.31 -8.09
CA VAL A 68 3.59 -3.74 -7.90
C VAL A 68 4.30 -3.83 -9.25
N ALA A 69 5.42 -3.12 -9.38
CA ALA A 69 6.41 -3.30 -10.45
C ALA A 69 7.43 -4.37 -10.09
N ARG A 70 8.10 -4.92 -11.10
CA ARG A 70 9.21 -5.86 -10.91
C ARG A 70 10.50 -5.29 -11.48
N LEU A 71 11.55 -5.18 -10.66
CA LEU A 71 12.91 -5.00 -11.16
C LEU A 71 13.39 -6.36 -11.68
N TYR A 72 13.34 -6.53 -13.00
CA TYR A 72 13.58 -7.81 -13.65
C TYR A 72 15.06 -8.15 -13.76
N SER A 73 15.89 -7.14 -14.08
CA SER A 73 17.34 -7.30 -14.18
C SER A 73 18.02 -5.96 -13.94
N ILE A 74 19.18 -5.97 -13.29
CA ILE A 74 20.04 -4.81 -13.10
C ILE A 74 21.49 -5.27 -13.19
N ALA A 75 22.29 -4.60 -14.01
CA ALA A 75 23.67 -4.96 -14.24
C ALA A 75 24.56 -3.74 -14.43
N ILE A 76 25.78 -3.83 -13.94
CA ILE A 76 26.81 -2.79 -14.08
C ILE A 76 28.01 -3.46 -14.75
N GLY A 77 28.51 -2.85 -15.81
CA GLY A 77 29.69 -3.31 -16.51
C GLY A 77 30.90 -3.42 -15.56
N PRO A 78 31.76 -4.46 -15.68
CA PRO A 78 32.84 -4.71 -14.73
C PRO A 78 33.79 -3.52 -14.50
N PHE A 79 34.04 -2.73 -15.55
CA PHE A 79 34.94 -1.56 -15.52
C PHE A 79 34.32 -0.32 -14.84
N PHE A 80 33.04 -0.37 -14.49
CA PHE A 80 32.29 0.75 -13.91
C PHE A 80 31.82 0.47 -12.47
N GLY A 81 32.37 -0.58 -11.85
CA GLY A 81 32.11 -0.90 -10.45
C GLY A 81 32.63 0.17 -9.48
N GLY A 82 31.98 0.31 -8.32
CA GLY A 82 32.44 1.23 -7.26
C GLY A 82 32.11 2.71 -7.47
N LEU A 83 31.58 3.10 -8.64
CA LEU A 83 31.25 4.49 -8.98
C LEU A 83 29.84 4.94 -8.57
N GLY A 84 29.12 4.13 -7.77
CA GLY A 84 27.74 4.45 -7.35
C GLY A 84 26.65 4.22 -8.41
N ILE A 85 27.00 3.86 -9.65
CA ILE A 85 26.06 3.66 -10.78
C ILE A 85 24.92 2.69 -10.46
N GLY A 86 25.19 1.60 -9.75
CA GLY A 86 24.13 0.65 -9.36
C GLY A 86 23.06 1.27 -8.46
N ARG A 87 23.44 2.18 -7.55
CA ARG A 87 22.49 2.92 -6.71
C ARG A 87 21.70 3.93 -7.54
N MET A 88 22.34 4.60 -8.50
CA MET A 88 21.67 5.53 -9.42
C MET A 88 20.62 4.81 -10.27
N LEU A 89 20.97 3.68 -10.89
CA LEU A 89 20.04 2.85 -11.65
C LEU A 89 18.87 2.33 -10.81
N LEU A 90 19.15 1.90 -9.57
CA LEU A 90 18.11 1.45 -8.65
C LEU A 90 17.14 2.58 -8.29
N ALA A 91 17.66 3.76 -7.92
CA ALA A 91 16.83 4.93 -7.62
C ALA A 91 15.98 5.36 -8.83
N SER A 92 16.55 5.39 -10.03
CA SER A 92 15.80 5.70 -11.24
C SER A 92 14.76 4.62 -11.58
N ALA A 93 15.02 3.35 -11.27
CA ALA A 93 14.05 2.28 -11.43
C ALA A 93 12.87 2.41 -10.45
N GLU A 94 13.13 2.81 -9.20
CA GLU A 94 12.11 3.13 -8.20
C GLU A 94 11.22 4.30 -8.67
N GLU A 95 11.84 5.39 -9.12
CA GLU A 95 11.13 6.57 -9.61
C GLU A 95 10.31 6.27 -10.87
N THR A 96 10.88 5.50 -11.80
CA THR A 96 10.18 5.01 -12.99
C THR A 96 8.97 4.17 -12.60
N ALA A 97 9.12 3.25 -11.64
CA ALA A 97 7.99 2.46 -11.17
C ALA A 97 6.90 3.33 -10.56
N PHE A 98 7.29 4.33 -9.77
CA PHE A 98 6.35 5.28 -9.16
C PHE A 98 5.57 6.08 -10.22
N LYS A 99 6.25 6.64 -11.22
CA LYS A 99 5.63 7.37 -12.36
C LYS A 99 4.68 6.52 -13.21
N HIS A 100 4.79 5.20 -13.11
CA HIS A 100 3.88 4.24 -13.77
C HIS A 100 2.75 3.75 -12.83
N ASP A 101 2.38 4.55 -11.83
CA ASP A 101 1.34 4.28 -10.83
C ASP A 101 1.60 2.98 -10.07
N ARG A 102 2.84 2.72 -9.66
CA ARG A 102 3.18 1.55 -8.84
C ARG A 102 3.51 2.00 -7.42
N MET A 103 2.85 1.36 -6.47
CA MET A 103 3.06 1.58 -5.04
C MET A 103 4.26 0.82 -4.50
N MET A 104 4.73 -0.21 -5.22
CA MET A 104 5.82 -1.06 -4.75
C MET A 104 6.72 -1.50 -5.90
N LEU A 105 8.02 -1.66 -5.61
CA LEU A 105 8.97 -2.32 -6.48
C LEU A 105 9.46 -3.61 -5.82
N ARG A 106 9.32 -4.74 -6.53
CA ARG A 106 9.74 -6.07 -6.08
C ARG A 106 10.87 -6.61 -6.94
N LEU A 107 11.76 -7.39 -6.34
CA LEU A 107 12.90 -8.00 -7.02
C LEU A 107 13.25 -9.38 -6.47
N GLU A 108 14.02 -10.11 -7.25
CA GLU A 108 14.65 -11.37 -6.89
C GLU A 108 16.17 -11.26 -7.00
N VAL A 109 16.89 -11.75 -6.00
CA VAL A 109 18.37 -11.73 -5.96
C VAL A 109 18.90 -13.08 -5.51
N ARG A 110 20.00 -13.56 -6.12
CA ARG A 110 20.66 -14.80 -5.70
C ARG A 110 21.07 -14.71 -4.24
N GLU A 111 20.83 -15.77 -3.48
CA GLU A 111 21.13 -15.82 -2.04
C GLU A 111 22.63 -15.63 -1.72
N ASP A 112 23.51 -16.00 -2.67
CA ASP A 112 24.96 -15.83 -2.56
C ASP A 112 25.47 -14.43 -2.98
N ASN A 113 24.62 -13.55 -3.52
CA ASN A 113 25.01 -12.22 -3.98
C ASN A 113 24.98 -11.18 -2.86
N SER A 114 25.88 -11.35 -1.88
CA SER A 114 26.00 -10.49 -0.69
C SER A 114 26.22 -8.99 -1.00
N ARG A 115 26.75 -8.65 -2.18
CA ARG A 115 26.92 -7.26 -2.61
C ARG A 115 25.59 -6.63 -2.99
N ALA A 116 24.80 -7.28 -3.85
CA ALA A 116 23.49 -6.77 -4.26
C ALA A 116 22.51 -6.74 -3.09
N ILE A 117 22.50 -7.78 -2.25
CA ILE A 117 21.66 -7.85 -1.04
C ILE A 117 21.88 -6.61 -0.15
N ARG A 118 23.15 -6.27 0.16
CA ARG A 118 23.46 -5.09 0.97
C ARG A 118 23.01 -3.78 0.33
N ILE A 119 23.06 -3.65 -1.00
CA ILE A 119 22.58 -2.46 -1.70
C ILE A 119 21.07 -2.33 -1.55
N TYR A 120 20.33 -3.43 -1.72
CA TYR A 120 18.87 -3.43 -1.58
C TYR A 120 18.46 -3.10 -0.14
N GLU A 121 19.04 -3.77 0.85
CA GLU A 121 18.75 -3.50 2.27
C GLU A 121 19.06 -2.04 2.66
N GLN A 122 20.20 -1.50 2.22
CA GLN A 122 20.55 -0.09 2.45
C GLN A 122 19.64 0.90 1.72
N SER A 123 18.99 0.45 0.64
CA SER A 123 18.04 1.25 -0.12
C SER A 123 16.61 1.13 0.42
N GLY A 124 16.40 0.42 1.54
CA GLY A 124 15.11 0.27 2.19
C GLY A 124 14.25 -0.88 1.64
N TYR A 125 14.85 -1.83 0.91
CA TYR A 125 14.15 -3.05 0.54
C TYR A 125 14.13 -4.04 1.70
N ARG A 126 13.00 -4.72 1.85
CA ARG A 126 12.75 -5.73 2.87
C ARG A 126 12.58 -7.11 2.25
N LYS A 127 13.06 -8.14 2.95
CA LYS A 127 13.01 -9.53 2.48
C LYS A 127 11.63 -10.12 2.77
N ILE A 128 10.97 -10.64 1.73
CA ILE A 128 9.59 -11.17 1.82
C ILE A 128 9.49 -12.67 1.55
N GLY A 129 10.58 -13.31 1.14
CA GLY A 129 10.54 -14.74 0.86
C GLY A 129 11.83 -15.30 0.29
N ARG A 130 11.80 -16.62 0.08
CA ARG A 130 12.86 -17.42 -0.54
C ARG A 130 12.20 -18.35 -1.55
N GLU A 131 12.79 -18.48 -2.74
CA GLU A 131 12.32 -19.34 -3.81
C GLU A 131 13.46 -20.28 -4.22
N PRO A 132 13.47 -21.54 -3.72
CA PRO A 132 14.48 -22.53 -4.10
C PRO A 132 14.38 -22.90 -5.59
N GLY A 133 15.51 -23.17 -6.25
CA GLY A 133 15.51 -23.59 -7.65
C GLY A 133 15.04 -22.52 -8.64
N TYR A 134 15.17 -21.25 -8.27
CA TYR A 134 14.68 -20.12 -9.06
C TYR A 134 15.54 -19.83 -10.30
N TYR A 135 16.86 -19.97 -10.17
CA TYR A 135 17.80 -19.74 -11.28
C TYR A 135 18.06 -21.02 -12.08
N GLU A 136 18.50 -20.90 -13.35
CA GLU A 136 18.76 -22.04 -14.25
C GLU A 136 19.72 -23.10 -13.65
N ASP A 137 20.67 -22.67 -12.83
CA ASP A 137 21.62 -23.54 -12.13
C ASP A 137 21.09 -24.14 -10.83
N GLY A 138 19.80 -23.95 -10.54
CA GLY A 138 19.14 -24.45 -9.34
C GLY A 138 19.34 -23.58 -8.09
N ALA A 139 20.01 -22.43 -8.21
CA ALA A 139 20.24 -21.56 -7.06
C ALA A 139 18.95 -20.94 -6.52
N THR A 140 18.96 -20.63 -5.23
CA THR A 140 17.84 -19.99 -4.52
C THR A 140 17.83 -18.49 -4.76
N ALA A 141 16.64 -17.93 -5.01
CA ALA A 141 16.40 -16.50 -4.96
C ALA A 141 15.86 -16.05 -3.61
N LEU A 142 16.36 -14.92 -3.13
CA LEU A 142 15.71 -14.12 -2.10
C LEU A 142 14.78 -13.11 -2.78
N ARG A 143 13.56 -12.98 -2.26
CA ARG A 143 12.57 -12.01 -2.75
C ARG A 143 12.58 -10.79 -1.85
N TYR A 144 12.67 -9.60 -2.46
CA TYR A 144 12.68 -8.32 -1.77
C TYR A 144 11.64 -7.38 -2.34
N GLU A 145 11.10 -6.47 -1.53
CA GLU A 145 10.21 -5.40 -1.98
C GLU A 145 10.42 -4.09 -1.22
N LYS A 146 9.94 -2.99 -1.80
CA LYS A 146 9.96 -1.65 -1.20
C LYS A 146 8.71 -0.88 -1.60
N THR A 147 8.08 -0.19 -0.64
CA THR A 147 7.00 0.76 -0.90
C THR A 147 7.57 2.04 -1.51
N LEU A 148 6.99 2.49 -2.61
CA LEU A 148 7.43 3.65 -3.37
C LEU A 148 6.64 4.89 -2.96
N ARG A 149 7.33 6.03 -2.93
CA ARG A 149 6.72 7.34 -2.62
C ARG A 149 7.01 8.42 -3.66
N GLY A 150 7.93 8.15 -4.59
CA GLY A 150 8.50 9.20 -5.43
C GLY A 150 9.06 10.35 -4.60
N ASP A 151 8.93 11.57 -5.12
CA ASP A 151 9.33 12.82 -4.45
C ASP A 151 8.25 13.37 -3.50
N ILE A 152 7.22 12.59 -3.18
CA ILE A 152 6.12 13.07 -2.35
C ILE A 152 6.61 13.29 -0.91
N PRO A 153 6.48 14.51 -0.36
CA PRO A 153 6.86 14.79 1.01
C PRO A 153 6.07 13.92 1.99
N VAL A 154 6.78 13.29 2.93
CA VAL A 154 6.19 12.44 3.99
C VAL A 154 5.52 13.27 5.11
N ALA A 155 5.52 14.60 5.00
CA ALA A 155 5.10 15.50 6.07
C ALA A 155 3.56 15.62 6.15
N THR A 156 2.91 14.67 6.82
CA THR A 156 1.55 14.83 7.33
C THR A 156 1.56 15.39 8.76
N LYS A 157 0.48 16.07 9.15
CA LYS A 157 0.20 16.41 10.55
C LYS A 157 -0.58 15.32 11.29
N VAL A 158 -1.14 14.35 10.56
CA VAL A 158 -1.93 13.27 11.15
C VAL A 158 -0.98 12.27 11.82
N PRO A 159 -1.06 12.08 13.15
CA PRO A 159 -0.18 11.15 13.85
C PRO A 159 -0.48 9.71 13.42
N PHE A 160 0.59 8.90 13.35
CA PHE A 160 0.49 7.48 13.05
C PHE A 160 0.40 6.65 14.34
N TYR A 161 -0.41 5.60 14.31
CA TYR A 161 -0.49 4.60 15.38
C TYR A 161 -0.61 3.19 14.79
N GLN A 162 0.34 2.33 15.12
CA GLN A 162 0.34 0.90 14.75
C GLN A 162 -0.65 0.14 15.63
N GLN A 163 -1.52 -0.65 15.02
CA GLN A 163 -2.44 -1.52 15.75
C GLN A 163 -1.69 -2.59 16.54
N THR A 164 -2.19 -2.94 17.71
CA THR A 164 -1.61 -3.97 18.58
C THR A 164 -2.34 -5.31 18.49
N CYS A 165 -3.49 -5.34 17.84
CA CYS A 165 -4.35 -6.51 17.67
C CYS A 165 -4.74 -6.72 16.20
N GLU A 166 -4.96 -7.97 15.76
CA GLU A 166 -5.26 -8.27 14.34
C GLU A 166 -6.64 -7.76 13.85
N PHE A 167 -7.47 -7.24 14.75
CA PHE A 167 -8.89 -6.92 14.49
C PHE A 167 -9.26 -5.47 14.81
N THR A 168 -8.27 -4.61 15.06
CA THR A 168 -8.47 -3.24 15.56
C THR A 168 -8.13 -2.16 14.53
N CYS A 169 -7.96 -2.49 13.25
CA CYS A 169 -7.63 -1.51 12.20
C CYS A 169 -8.60 -0.32 12.14
N GLY A 170 -9.91 -0.55 12.22
CA GLY A 170 -10.91 0.52 12.28
C GLY A 170 -10.75 1.43 13.51
N PRO A 171 -10.75 0.88 14.74
CA PRO A 171 -10.43 1.60 15.97
C PRO A 171 -9.13 2.40 15.92
N CYS A 172 -8.03 1.85 15.40
CA CYS A 172 -6.77 2.56 15.27
C CYS A 172 -6.84 3.73 14.27
N CYS A 173 -7.53 3.55 13.15
CA CYS A 173 -7.81 4.67 12.23
C CYS A 173 -8.60 5.78 12.92
N LEU A 174 -9.60 5.41 13.74
CA LEU A 174 -10.39 6.36 14.51
C LEU A 174 -9.51 7.10 15.55
N MET A 175 -8.61 6.41 16.25
CA MET A 175 -7.67 7.03 17.19
C MET A 175 -6.72 8.02 16.52
N MET A 176 -6.18 7.68 15.35
CA MET A 176 -5.34 8.59 14.58
C MET A 176 -6.13 9.85 14.18
N ALA A 177 -7.41 9.70 13.80
CA ALA A 177 -8.28 10.83 13.51
C ALA A 177 -8.58 11.67 14.77
N MET A 178 -8.84 11.03 15.92
CA MET A 178 -9.02 11.72 17.20
C MET A 178 -7.79 12.55 17.57
N ALA A 179 -6.59 11.97 17.48
CA ALA A 179 -5.33 12.65 17.79
C ALA A 179 -5.03 13.81 16.81
N ASN A 180 -5.53 13.74 15.58
CA ASN A 180 -5.46 14.87 14.64
C ASN A 180 -6.37 16.04 15.05
N PHE A 181 -7.59 15.76 15.52
CA PHE A 181 -8.57 16.81 15.84
C PHE A 181 -8.53 17.29 17.30
N ASP A 182 -7.93 16.52 18.20
CA ASP A 182 -7.70 16.86 19.60
C ASP A 182 -6.20 16.72 19.94
N PRO A 183 -5.43 17.82 19.95
CA PRO A 183 -4.00 17.80 20.30
C PRO A 183 -3.70 17.29 21.73
N GLY A 184 -4.70 17.25 22.62
CA GLY A 184 -4.55 16.70 23.97
C GLY A 184 -4.74 15.18 24.05
N PHE A 185 -5.25 14.55 22.99
CA PHE A 185 -5.49 13.11 22.95
C PHE A 185 -4.22 12.36 22.56
N VAL A 186 -3.81 11.41 23.40
CA VAL A 186 -2.66 10.53 23.16
C VAL A 186 -3.16 9.12 22.89
N PRO A 187 -2.94 8.55 21.68
CA PRO A 187 -3.28 7.18 21.37
C PRO A 187 -2.56 6.17 22.29
N ASP A 188 -3.29 5.18 22.80
CA ASP A 188 -2.72 4.08 23.59
C ASP A 188 -3.48 2.74 23.37
N PRO A 189 -2.87 1.58 23.73
CA PRO A 189 -3.48 0.27 23.51
C PRO A 189 -4.77 0.02 24.31
N VAL A 190 -4.98 0.69 25.44
CA VAL A 190 -6.23 0.59 26.22
C VAL A 190 -7.36 1.28 25.47
N MET A 191 -7.08 2.43 24.88
CA MET A 191 -8.05 3.16 24.05
C MET A 191 -8.37 2.40 22.75
N GLU A 192 -7.39 1.73 22.15
CA GLU A 192 -7.58 0.84 20.99
C GLU A 192 -8.65 -0.23 21.27
N ILE A 193 -8.51 -0.94 22.40
CA ILE A 193 -9.46 -1.98 22.79
C ILE A 193 -10.82 -1.39 23.20
N ARG A 194 -10.84 -0.20 23.83
CA ARG A 194 -12.08 0.48 24.19
C ARG A 194 -12.92 0.80 22.94
N LEU A 195 -12.31 1.48 21.97
CA LEU A 195 -13.00 1.83 20.72
C LEU A 195 -13.43 0.58 19.94
N TRP A 196 -12.62 -0.49 19.95
CA TRP A 196 -13.04 -1.77 19.40
C TRP A 196 -14.31 -2.30 20.06
N ARG A 197 -14.39 -2.30 21.39
CA ARG A 197 -15.60 -2.75 22.13
C ARG A 197 -16.82 -1.89 21.83
N GLU A 198 -16.62 -0.61 21.53
CA GLU A 198 -17.68 0.34 21.22
C GLU A 198 -18.16 0.26 19.77
N ALA A 199 -17.32 -0.18 18.83
CA ALA A 199 -17.61 -0.19 17.39
C ALA A 199 -17.78 -1.59 16.78
N THR A 200 -17.42 -2.65 17.49
CA THR A 200 -17.45 -4.02 16.96
C THR A 200 -18.87 -4.53 16.75
N THR A 201 -19.09 -5.20 15.63
CA THR A 201 -20.35 -5.93 15.36
C THR A 201 -20.29 -7.38 15.81
N VAL A 202 -19.13 -7.85 16.24
CA VAL A 202 -18.84 -9.28 16.39
C VAL A 202 -18.71 -9.68 17.84
N PHE A 203 -19.28 -10.85 18.15
CA PHE A 203 -19.03 -11.63 19.34
C PHE A 203 -18.02 -12.75 19.04
N MET A 204 -16.91 -12.88 19.78
CA MET A 204 -15.92 -13.94 19.51
C MET A 204 -15.37 -14.65 20.75
N MET A 205 -15.21 -15.98 20.62
CA MET A 205 -14.22 -16.81 21.33
C MET A 205 -13.06 -17.29 20.41
N SER A 206 -13.11 -17.03 19.10
CA SER A 206 -11.97 -17.08 18.15
C SER A 206 -12.37 -16.49 16.78
N GLY A 207 -11.40 -15.93 16.04
CA GLY A 207 -11.56 -15.23 14.74
C GLY A 207 -11.27 -13.72 14.83
N PRO A 208 -11.39 -12.92 13.74
CA PRO A 208 -11.34 -11.46 13.79
C PRO A 208 -12.73 -10.83 13.94
N GLY A 209 -12.84 -9.89 14.89
CA GLY A 209 -14.08 -9.23 15.26
C GLY A 209 -14.11 -7.86 14.61
N GLY A 210 -14.77 -7.76 13.47
CA GLY A 210 -14.74 -6.55 12.64
C GLY A 210 -15.69 -5.45 13.09
N CYS A 211 -15.26 -4.21 12.89
CA CYS A 211 -16.11 -3.03 13.04
C CYS A 211 -16.77 -2.68 11.70
N GLU A 212 -18.05 -2.33 11.74
CA GLU A 212 -18.80 -1.85 10.56
C GLU A 212 -18.78 -0.32 10.48
N PRO A 213 -19.11 0.29 9.32
CA PRO A 213 -19.13 1.74 9.16
C PRO A 213 -19.99 2.46 10.21
N PHE A 214 -21.17 1.94 10.54
CA PHE A 214 -22.05 2.55 11.54
C PHE A 214 -21.44 2.50 12.95
N GLY A 215 -20.88 1.37 13.36
CA GLY A 215 -20.24 1.24 14.67
C GLY A 215 -19.06 2.19 14.85
N LEU A 216 -18.21 2.30 13.83
CA LEU A 216 -17.08 3.24 13.84
C LEU A 216 -17.53 4.70 13.84
N ALA A 217 -18.54 5.06 13.03
CA ALA A 217 -19.06 6.43 12.97
C ALA A 217 -19.73 6.84 14.29
N VAL A 218 -20.49 5.93 14.90
CA VAL A 218 -21.12 6.14 16.21
C VAL A 218 -20.06 6.30 17.31
N ALA A 219 -19.06 5.43 17.36
CA ALA A 219 -17.95 5.54 18.32
C ALA A 219 -17.16 6.85 18.12
N GLY A 220 -16.92 7.26 16.87
CA GLY A 220 -16.28 8.54 16.56
C GLY A 220 -17.12 9.74 16.99
N HIS A 221 -18.44 9.69 16.77
CA HIS A 221 -19.36 10.72 17.24
C HIS A 221 -19.35 10.84 18.77
N GLU A 222 -19.41 9.72 19.49
CA GLU A 222 -19.37 9.71 20.95
C GLU A 222 -18.02 10.18 21.51
N SER A 223 -16.95 9.97 20.74
CA SER A 223 -15.60 10.49 21.02
C SER A 223 -15.40 11.96 20.63
N GLY A 224 -16.45 12.66 20.18
CA GLY A 224 -16.42 14.10 19.95
C GLY A 224 -16.09 14.55 18.52
N LEU A 225 -16.10 13.63 17.55
CA LEU A 225 -15.93 13.95 16.13
C LEU A 225 -17.28 14.17 15.44
N SER A 226 -17.30 14.95 14.35
CA SER A 226 -18.38 14.88 13.38
C SER A 226 -18.18 13.64 12.52
N ALA A 227 -19.26 12.96 12.15
CA ALA A 227 -19.19 11.77 11.30
C ALA A 227 -20.25 11.85 10.18
N GLU A 228 -19.91 11.34 9.01
CA GLU A 228 -20.81 11.07 7.90
C GLU A 228 -20.46 9.70 7.30
N ILE A 229 -21.48 8.90 6.96
CA ILE A 229 -21.31 7.54 6.46
C ILE A 229 -21.62 7.50 4.96
N TYR A 230 -20.76 6.84 4.20
CA TYR A 230 -21.04 6.37 2.83
C TYR A 230 -21.07 4.86 2.82
N VAL A 231 -22.15 4.26 2.31
CA VAL A 231 -22.27 2.80 2.22
C VAL A 231 -23.06 2.38 0.99
N SER A 232 -22.51 1.49 0.18
CA SER A 232 -23.13 1.07 -1.09
C SER A 232 -24.24 0.01 -0.93
N PHE A 233 -24.50 -0.45 0.28
CA PHE A 233 -25.42 -1.56 0.56
C PHE A 233 -26.44 -1.17 1.64
N HIS A 234 -27.70 -1.51 1.39
CA HIS A 234 -28.77 -1.42 2.38
C HIS A 234 -28.95 -2.77 3.08
N GLY A 235 -28.81 -2.78 4.40
CA GLY A 235 -29.01 -3.97 5.22
C GLY A 235 -27.77 -4.32 6.05
N ALA A 236 -27.77 -5.54 6.60
CA ALA A 236 -26.73 -5.98 7.51
C ALA A 236 -25.44 -6.36 6.77
N LEU A 237 -24.31 -5.86 7.28
CA LEU A 237 -22.99 -5.99 6.67
C LEU A 237 -22.22 -7.21 7.22
N PHE A 238 -21.27 -7.71 6.45
CA PHE A 238 -20.33 -8.78 6.85
C PHE A 238 -20.95 -10.12 7.29
N LEU A 239 -22.22 -10.40 6.96
CA LEU A 239 -22.89 -11.64 7.35
C LEU A 239 -22.59 -12.84 6.45
N GLN A 240 -22.06 -12.60 5.25
CA GLN A 240 -21.95 -13.63 4.19
C GLN A 240 -21.07 -14.82 4.59
N SER A 241 -20.01 -14.58 5.36
CA SER A 241 -19.08 -15.62 5.83
C SER A 241 -19.54 -16.33 7.11
N VAL A 242 -20.54 -15.78 7.81
CA VAL A 242 -21.00 -16.31 9.09
C VAL A 242 -21.93 -17.48 8.84
N ARG A 243 -21.61 -18.69 9.31
CA ARG A 243 -22.44 -19.89 9.06
C ARG A 243 -23.50 -20.15 10.13
N SER A 244 -23.22 -19.78 11.38
CA SER A 244 -24.14 -19.97 12.51
C SER A 244 -25.25 -18.92 12.49
N GLN A 245 -26.50 -19.36 12.57
CA GLN A 245 -27.67 -18.48 12.62
C GLN A 245 -27.68 -17.63 13.90
N ASP A 246 -27.33 -18.21 15.05
CA ASP A 246 -27.24 -17.46 16.32
C ASP A 246 -26.19 -16.35 16.23
N LYS A 247 -25.01 -16.66 15.68
CA LYS A 247 -23.96 -15.64 15.47
C LYS A 247 -24.43 -14.54 14.51
N ARG A 248 -25.10 -14.91 13.40
CA ARG A 248 -25.70 -13.92 12.49
C ARG A 248 -26.69 -13.02 13.21
N ARG A 249 -27.57 -13.61 14.02
CA ARG A 249 -28.58 -12.87 14.78
C ARG A 249 -27.97 -11.88 15.76
N VAL A 250 -26.91 -12.28 16.48
CA VAL A 250 -26.18 -11.38 17.39
C VAL A 250 -25.56 -10.21 16.61
N MET A 251 -24.90 -10.49 15.48
CA MET A 251 -24.31 -9.45 14.64
C MET A 251 -25.37 -8.50 14.08
N GLU A 252 -26.51 -9.01 13.60
CA GLU A 252 -27.63 -8.18 13.15
C GLU A 252 -28.15 -7.26 14.24
N LEU A 253 -28.34 -7.77 15.46
CA LEU A 253 -28.81 -6.98 16.59
C LEU A 253 -27.83 -5.86 16.97
N ALA A 254 -26.52 -6.15 16.98
CA ALA A 254 -25.49 -5.13 17.19
C ALA A 254 -25.57 -4.01 16.13
N GLN A 255 -25.73 -4.38 14.86
CA GLN A 255 -25.86 -3.39 13.79
C GLN A 255 -27.19 -2.63 13.83
N VAL A 256 -28.27 -3.22 14.36
CA VAL A 256 -29.54 -2.50 14.59
C VAL A 256 -29.36 -1.40 15.63
N ASP A 257 -28.61 -1.67 16.71
CA ASP A 257 -28.26 -0.65 17.71
C ASP A 257 -27.48 0.52 17.07
N PHE A 258 -26.42 0.20 16.31
CA PHE A 258 -25.61 1.25 15.66
C PHE A 258 -26.42 2.11 14.69
N ARG A 259 -27.33 1.52 13.90
CA ARG A 259 -28.20 2.30 13.02
C ARG A 259 -29.14 3.22 13.81
N ARG A 260 -29.76 2.71 14.88
CA ARG A 260 -30.64 3.53 15.75
C ARG A 260 -29.89 4.67 16.42
N ARG A 261 -28.65 4.44 16.86
CA ARG A 261 -27.79 5.49 17.43
C ARG A 261 -27.36 6.50 16.39
N ALA A 262 -26.98 6.06 15.19
CA ALA A 262 -26.67 6.96 14.08
C ALA A 262 -27.85 7.88 13.73
N GLU A 263 -29.06 7.32 13.63
CA GLU A 263 -30.30 8.09 13.43
C GLU A 263 -30.56 9.07 14.58
N ARG A 264 -30.45 8.60 15.83
CA ARG A 264 -30.66 9.42 17.04
C ARG A 264 -29.67 10.59 17.11
N TYR A 265 -28.42 10.37 16.71
CA TYR A 265 -27.37 11.39 16.70
C TYR A 265 -27.41 12.28 15.45
N GLY A 266 -28.30 11.98 14.48
CA GLY A 266 -28.38 12.71 13.23
C GLY A 266 -27.14 12.57 12.36
N ILE A 267 -26.41 11.45 12.44
CA ILE A 267 -25.26 11.17 11.59
C ILE A 267 -25.75 10.99 10.15
N PRO A 268 -25.31 11.81 9.17
CA PRO A 268 -25.73 11.65 7.78
C PRO A 268 -25.28 10.31 7.20
N VAL A 269 -26.17 9.65 6.44
CA VAL A 269 -25.92 8.36 5.80
C VAL A 269 -26.25 8.44 4.31
N ASN A 270 -25.23 8.31 3.49
CA ASN A 270 -25.33 8.28 2.04
C ASN A 270 -25.32 6.82 1.58
N TYR A 271 -26.50 6.30 1.23
CA TYR A 271 -26.64 4.94 0.71
C TYR A 271 -26.30 4.84 -0.78
N ARG A 272 -25.03 5.08 -1.10
CA ARG A 272 -24.45 4.92 -2.44
C ARG A 272 -22.97 4.55 -2.33
N PRO A 273 -22.37 3.92 -3.36
CA PRO A 273 -20.91 3.85 -3.43
C PRO A 273 -20.34 5.28 -3.45
N PHE A 274 -19.30 5.52 -2.66
CA PHE A 274 -18.52 6.76 -2.77
C PHE A 274 -17.66 6.74 -4.04
N ALA A 275 -17.42 7.93 -4.57
CA ALA A 275 -16.48 8.23 -5.64
C ALA A 275 -15.19 8.82 -5.04
N ILE A 276 -14.14 8.92 -5.87
CA ILE A 276 -12.88 9.52 -5.42
C ILE A 276 -13.08 10.98 -5.00
N ASP A 277 -13.94 11.72 -5.70
CA ASP A 277 -14.19 13.13 -5.41
C ASP A 277 -14.87 13.37 -4.05
N ASP A 278 -15.61 12.39 -3.52
CA ASP A 278 -16.16 12.47 -2.17
C ASP A 278 -15.02 12.54 -1.13
N ILE A 279 -13.98 11.72 -1.33
CA ILE A 279 -12.81 11.66 -0.44
C ILE A 279 -11.97 12.92 -0.58
N ARG A 280 -11.71 13.33 -1.82
CA ARG A 280 -10.92 14.54 -2.12
C ARG A 280 -11.57 15.79 -1.55
N THR A 281 -12.88 15.92 -1.72
CA THR A 281 -13.65 17.05 -1.16
C THR A 281 -13.57 17.05 0.37
N ALA A 282 -13.76 15.88 1.02
CA ALA A 282 -13.63 15.79 2.47
C ALA A 282 -12.23 16.21 2.96
N ILE A 283 -11.17 15.72 2.32
CA ILE A 283 -9.78 16.09 2.65
C ILE A 283 -9.54 17.59 2.46
N ALA A 284 -10.02 18.16 1.35
CA ALA A 284 -9.91 19.60 1.09
C ALA A 284 -10.63 20.46 2.14
N GLU A 285 -11.71 19.94 2.75
CA GLU A 285 -12.42 20.56 3.88
C GLU A 285 -11.73 20.35 5.25
N GLY A 286 -10.54 19.74 5.27
CA GLY A 286 -9.79 19.46 6.50
C GLY A 286 -10.34 18.26 7.29
N LYS A 287 -11.14 17.40 6.65
CA LYS A 287 -11.65 16.16 7.23
C LYS A 287 -10.71 14.99 6.90
N LEU A 288 -10.87 13.89 7.63
CA LEU A 288 -10.18 12.62 7.36
C LEU A 288 -11.21 11.57 6.96
N VAL A 289 -10.80 10.53 6.23
CA VAL A 289 -11.77 9.52 5.76
C VAL A 289 -11.28 8.12 6.10
N LEU A 290 -12.04 7.38 6.89
CA LEU A 290 -11.83 5.94 7.06
C LEU A 290 -12.40 5.24 5.84
N VAL A 291 -11.59 4.41 5.17
CA VAL A 291 -12.00 3.70 3.95
C VAL A 291 -11.87 2.21 4.14
N LEU A 292 -12.95 1.49 3.84
CA LEU A 292 -12.94 0.03 3.81
C LEU A 292 -12.27 -0.43 2.51
N ILE A 293 -11.17 -1.15 2.63
CA ILE A 293 -10.45 -1.75 1.52
C ILE A 293 -10.46 -3.28 1.59
N SER A 294 -10.26 -3.93 0.44
CA SER A 294 -9.85 -5.32 0.43
C SER A 294 -8.33 -5.39 0.63
N GLY A 295 -7.91 -5.98 1.74
CA GLY A 295 -6.49 -6.15 2.09
C GLY A 295 -5.68 -7.04 1.12
N PHE A 296 -6.23 -7.46 -0.02
CA PHE A 296 -5.56 -8.36 -0.96
C PHE A 296 -4.30 -7.76 -1.60
N LEU A 297 -4.33 -6.46 -1.92
CA LEU A 297 -3.20 -5.77 -2.56
C LEU A 297 -2.03 -5.50 -1.60
N MET A 298 -2.28 -5.51 -0.28
CA MET A 298 -1.27 -5.28 0.76
C MET A 298 -0.85 -6.59 1.45
N PHE A 299 -1.81 -7.42 1.85
CA PHE A 299 -1.57 -8.62 2.67
C PHE A 299 -1.66 -9.94 1.90
N GLY A 300 -2.05 -9.91 0.62
CA GLY A 300 -2.27 -11.12 -0.18
C GLY A 300 -3.48 -11.96 0.24
N LYS A 301 -4.28 -11.50 1.22
CA LYS A 301 -5.50 -12.15 1.72
C LYS A 301 -6.69 -11.20 1.59
N LYS A 302 -7.84 -11.71 1.16
CA LYS A 302 -9.10 -10.94 1.05
C LYS A 302 -9.80 -10.86 2.41
N VAL A 303 -9.28 -10.03 3.30
CA VAL A 303 -9.94 -9.65 4.57
C VAL A 303 -10.41 -8.19 4.49
N PRO A 304 -11.54 -7.86 5.14
CA PRO A 304 -11.99 -6.47 5.24
C PRO A 304 -10.99 -5.72 6.12
N HIS A 305 -10.51 -4.58 5.65
CA HIS A 305 -9.50 -3.78 6.35
C HIS A 305 -9.82 -2.30 6.25
N TRP A 306 -9.56 -1.55 7.31
CA TRP A 306 -9.76 -0.10 7.35
C TRP A 306 -8.41 0.61 7.28
N VAL A 307 -8.33 1.59 6.37
CA VAL A 307 -7.22 2.53 6.29
C VAL A 307 -7.74 3.95 6.46
N LEU A 308 -6.86 4.87 6.85
CA LEU A 308 -7.20 6.27 7.03
C LEU A 308 -6.63 7.09 5.86
N ALA A 309 -7.50 7.67 5.03
CA ALA A 309 -7.11 8.67 4.05
C ALA A 309 -6.88 10.02 4.75
N ILE A 310 -5.67 10.55 4.58
CA ILE A 310 -5.13 11.69 5.33
C ILE A 310 -4.73 12.88 4.46
N GLY A 311 -4.65 12.70 3.15
CA GLY A 311 -4.20 13.74 2.23
C GLY A 311 -4.48 13.41 0.78
N ASP A 312 -4.42 14.44 -0.05
CA ASP A 312 -4.55 14.38 -1.51
C ASP A 312 -3.46 15.28 -2.10
N ASP A 313 -2.67 14.74 -3.04
CA ASP A 313 -1.62 15.49 -3.74
C ASP A 313 -1.98 15.87 -5.19
N GLY A 314 -3.19 15.50 -5.64
CA GLY A 314 -3.67 15.74 -7.00
C GLY A 314 -3.67 14.50 -7.91
N ASP A 315 -2.87 13.48 -7.58
CA ASP A 315 -2.77 12.21 -8.32
C ASP A 315 -2.93 10.97 -7.40
N HIS A 316 -2.67 11.15 -6.10
CA HIS A 316 -2.63 10.12 -5.07
C HIS A 316 -3.47 10.51 -3.86
N ILE A 317 -4.08 9.50 -3.24
CA ILE A 317 -4.55 9.61 -1.86
C ILE A 317 -3.41 9.15 -0.95
N LEU A 318 -3.03 10.00 0.00
CA LEU A 318 -2.12 9.64 1.08
C LEU A 318 -2.92 8.89 2.15
N ILE A 319 -2.45 7.71 2.55
CA ILE A 319 -3.08 6.90 3.58
C ILE A 319 -2.13 6.55 4.74
N HIS A 320 -2.71 6.37 5.92
CA HIS A 320 -2.13 5.59 7.00
C HIS A 320 -2.81 4.22 7.05
N ASP A 321 -2.01 3.16 6.97
CA ASP A 321 -2.46 1.80 7.28
C ASP A 321 -2.03 1.47 8.72
N PRO A 322 -2.97 1.24 9.66
CA PRO A 322 -2.59 0.90 11.04
C PRO A 322 -1.89 -0.47 11.14
N TRP A 323 -1.97 -1.32 10.11
CA TRP A 323 -1.30 -2.60 10.07
C TRP A 323 0.17 -2.46 9.69
N VAL A 324 1.04 -3.01 10.53
CA VAL A 324 2.47 -3.18 10.24
C VAL A 324 2.79 -4.67 10.40
N GLU A 325 3.15 -5.34 9.31
CA GLU A 325 3.48 -6.77 9.29
C GLU A 325 4.94 -7.00 9.74
N ASP A 326 5.16 -7.13 11.05
CA ASP A 326 6.48 -7.34 11.67
C ASP A 326 7.22 -8.56 11.07
N GLU A 327 6.50 -9.64 10.75
CA GLU A 327 7.05 -10.85 10.12
C GLU A 327 7.68 -10.58 8.73
N ARG A 328 7.27 -9.50 8.06
CA ARG A 328 7.83 -9.05 6.77
C ARG A 328 8.77 -7.85 6.92
N GLN A 329 9.21 -7.54 8.14
CA GLN A 329 10.06 -6.39 8.44
C GLN A 329 9.45 -5.05 7.95
N GLU A 330 8.12 -4.90 8.02
CA GLU A 330 7.49 -3.60 7.78
C GLU A 330 7.89 -2.60 8.85
N THR A 331 8.21 -1.38 8.44
CA THR A 331 8.45 -0.28 9.37
C THR A 331 7.17 0.56 9.52
N ILE A 332 7.08 1.31 10.63
CA ILE A 332 6.06 2.36 10.80
C ILE A 332 6.08 3.33 9.62
N LEU A 333 7.25 3.63 9.08
CA LEU A 333 7.35 4.48 7.90
C LEU A 333 6.60 3.83 6.74
N ASP A 334 6.80 2.55 6.44
CA ASP A 334 6.13 1.84 5.33
C ASP A 334 4.61 1.85 5.40
N ALA A 335 4.06 1.87 6.63
CA ALA A 335 2.62 1.88 6.88
C ALA A 335 2.02 3.30 6.98
N ALA A 336 2.87 4.31 7.21
CA ALA A 336 2.48 5.71 7.31
C ALA A 336 2.70 6.49 6.01
N ASN A 337 1.79 7.39 5.64
CA ASN A 337 1.91 8.29 4.49
C ASN A 337 2.18 7.55 3.18
N ILE A 338 1.40 6.50 2.91
CA ILE A 338 1.51 5.73 1.68
C ILE A 338 0.76 6.48 0.57
N PRO A 339 1.43 6.93 -0.50
CA PRO A 339 0.74 7.48 -1.66
C PRO A 339 0.15 6.35 -2.50
N VAL A 340 -1.17 6.39 -2.69
CA VAL A 340 -1.91 5.42 -3.49
C VAL A 340 -2.55 6.14 -4.68
N PRO A 341 -2.17 5.81 -5.93
CA PRO A 341 -2.78 6.41 -7.12
C PRO A 341 -4.30 6.23 -7.11
N TYR A 342 -5.06 7.24 -7.53
CA TYR A 342 -6.53 7.23 -7.43
C TYR A 342 -7.18 5.96 -8.00
N GLY A 343 -6.73 5.52 -9.18
CA GLY A 343 -7.26 4.32 -9.82
C GLY A 343 -7.00 3.06 -8.98
N ILE A 344 -5.84 2.94 -8.35
CA ILE A 344 -5.50 1.83 -7.46
C ILE A 344 -6.30 1.93 -6.16
N PHE A 345 -6.37 3.12 -5.57
CA PHE A 345 -7.12 3.38 -4.35
C PHE A 345 -8.58 2.94 -4.51
N MET A 346 -9.27 3.39 -5.56
CA MET A 346 -10.66 3.03 -5.82
C MET A 346 -10.87 1.55 -6.18
N ASN A 347 -9.86 0.89 -6.75
CA ASN A 347 -9.88 -0.56 -6.99
C ASN A 347 -9.73 -1.36 -5.69
N MET A 348 -8.96 -0.84 -4.72
CA MET A 348 -8.80 -1.43 -3.39
C MET A 348 -10.00 -1.17 -2.49
N ALA A 349 -10.65 -0.01 -2.64
CA ALA A 349 -11.72 0.50 -1.78
C ALA A 349 -13.09 -0.16 -2.03
N GLN A 350 -13.08 -1.49 -2.02
CA GLN A 350 -14.25 -2.36 -2.15
C GLN A 350 -13.96 -3.71 -1.49
N PHE A 351 -14.99 -4.36 -0.94
CA PHE A 351 -14.86 -5.66 -0.27
C PHE A 351 -15.96 -6.66 -0.64
N GLY A 352 -15.63 -7.95 -0.65
CA GLY A 352 -16.58 -9.03 -0.91
C GLY A 352 -16.94 -9.20 -2.39
N ARG A 353 -17.82 -10.17 -2.68
CA ARG A 353 -18.27 -10.46 -4.06
C ARG A 353 -19.15 -9.36 -4.64
N ASP A 354 -19.90 -8.68 -3.78
CA ASP A 354 -20.86 -7.65 -4.19
C ASP A 354 -20.20 -6.26 -4.30
N GLY A 355 -18.88 -6.17 -4.09
CA GLY A 355 -18.14 -4.92 -4.20
C GLY A 355 -18.59 -3.86 -3.19
N LEU A 356 -18.84 -4.28 -1.94
CA LEU A 356 -19.24 -3.37 -0.86
C LEU A 356 -18.22 -2.23 -0.73
N ARG A 357 -18.69 -1.00 -0.88
CA ARG A 357 -17.92 0.21 -0.61
C ARG A 357 -18.47 0.86 0.65
N ALA A 358 -17.59 1.11 1.61
CA ALA A 358 -17.92 1.82 2.82
C ALA A 358 -16.82 2.82 3.17
N ALA A 359 -17.22 4.02 3.55
CA ALA A 359 -16.32 5.05 4.05
C ALA A 359 -16.99 5.87 5.16
N ILE A 360 -16.18 6.46 6.03
CA ILE A 360 -16.65 7.33 7.10
C ILE A 360 -15.82 8.60 7.04
N THR A 361 -16.48 9.72 6.77
CA THR A 361 -15.86 11.03 6.81
C THR A 361 -15.90 11.55 8.25
N LEU A 362 -14.74 11.91 8.79
CA LEU A 362 -14.56 12.40 10.16
C LEU A 362 -14.03 13.83 10.16
N GLY A 363 -14.58 14.66 11.04
CA GLY A 363 -14.16 16.06 11.19
C GLY A 363 -14.26 16.53 12.63
N LYS A 364 -13.88 17.78 12.85
CA LYS A 364 -14.08 18.45 14.14
C LYS A 364 -15.57 18.69 14.36
N ARG A 365 -16.11 18.29 15.52
CA ARG A 365 -17.48 18.64 15.91
C ARG A 365 -17.48 20.02 16.56
N ASP A 366 -18.37 20.89 16.11
CA ASP A 366 -18.61 22.16 16.80
C ASP A 366 -19.17 21.84 18.20
N ARG A 367 -18.51 22.37 19.24
CA ARG A 367 -19.05 22.28 20.60
C ARG A 367 -20.23 23.25 20.68
N GLN A 368 -21.45 22.71 20.79
CA GLN A 368 -22.61 23.50 21.22
C GLN A 368 -22.45 23.95 22.67
#